data_AF-A0A971GVT1-F1
#
_entry.id   AF-A0A971GVT1-F1
#
_cell.length_a   1.000
_cell.length_b   1.000
_cell.length_c   1.000
_cell.angle_alpha   90.00
_cell.angle_beta   90.00
_cell.angle_gamma   90.00
#
_symmetry.space_group_name_H-M   'P 1'
#
loop_
_entity.id
_entity.type
_entity.pdbx_description
1 polymer ?
#
loop_
_entity_poly.entity_id
_entity_poly.type
_entity_poly.pdbx_seq_one_letter_code
_entity_poly.pdbx_strand_id
1 'polypeptide(L)' 'MLRSEISTLLGIRYPVFQGGMAWIANAKLAAAVSEAGGLGIISAMNTDSEWLRA' A
#
# COMPACT_ATOMS: atom_id res chain seq x y z
N MET A 1 -8.06 17.04 -10.79
CA MET A 1 -7.52 15.99 -9.88
C MET A 1 -6.35 16.58 -9.11
N LEU A 2 -6.20 16.24 -7.82
CA LEU A 2 -5.07 16.68 -6.98
C LEU A 2 -3.83 15.87 -7.35
N ARG A 3 -2.91 16.48 -8.12
CA ARG A 3 -1.63 15.89 -8.49
C ARG A 3 -0.54 16.55 -7.65
N SER A 4 0.11 15.77 -6.78
CA SER A 4 1.22 16.21 -5.93
C SER A 4 2.57 15.69 -6.45
N GLU A 5 3.67 16.25 -5.94
CA GLU A 5 5.02 15.73 -6.20
C GLU A 5 5.13 14.24 -5.83
N ILE A 6 4.52 13.85 -4.69
CA ILE A 6 4.45 12.45 -4.24
C ILE A 6 3.71 11.56 -5.25
N SER A 7 2.57 12.00 -5.77
CA SER A 7 1.82 11.22 -6.77
C SER A 7 2.63 11.01 -8.06
N THR A 8 3.45 12.00 -8.44
CA THR A 8 4.33 11.92 -9.61
C THR A 8 5.52 11.01 -9.36
N LEU A 9 6.15 11.13 -8.19
CA LEU A 9 7.30 10.31 -7.78
C LEU A 9 6.95 8.82 -7.71
N LEU A 10 5.77 8.50 -7.17
CA LEU A 10 5.35 7.12 -6.91
C LEU A 10 4.48 6.52 -8.03
N GLY A 11 4.10 7.31 -9.05
CA GLY A 11 3.26 6.84 -10.16
C GLY A 11 1.82 6.49 -9.77
N ILE A 12 1.29 7.10 -8.70
CA ILE A 12 -0.08 6.84 -8.20
C ILE A 12 -1.04 7.96 -8.61
N ARG A 13 -2.35 7.65 -8.72
CA ARG A 13 -3.39 8.63 -9.11
C ARG A 13 -3.77 9.56 -7.96
N TYR A 14 -3.78 9.05 -6.74
CA TYR A 14 -4.19 9.77 -5.55
C TYR A 14 -3.04 9.80 -4.56
N PRO A 15 -2.69 10.95 -3.97
CA PRO A 15 -1.68 11.05 -2.92
C PRO A 15 -2.24 10.56 -1.58
N VAL A 16 -2.79 9.34 -1.57
CA VAL A 16 -3.44 8.70 -0.43
C VAL A 16 -2.75 7.38 -0.18
N PHE A 17 -2.24 7.21 1.03
CA PHE A 17 -1.57 5.99 1.45
C PHE A 17 -2.46 5.23 2.43
N GLN A 18 -2.53 3.92 2.27
CA GLN A 18 -3.06 3.07 3.32
C GLN A 18 -1.95 2.84 4.36
N GLY A 19 -2.19 3.25 5.61
CA GLY A 19 -1.20 3.14 6.68
C GLY A 19 -0.82 1.68 6.97
N GLY A 20 0.47 1.39 7.15
CA GLY A 20 0.96 0.05 7.50
C GLY A 20 0.46 -0.38 8.88
N MET A 21 -0.57 -1.23 8.90
CA MET A 21 -1.24 -1.68 10.11
C MET A 21 -0.97 -3.16 10.33
N ALA A 22 -0.35 -3.50 11.46
CA ALA A 22 -0.14 -4.89 11.85
C ALA A 22 -1.47 -5.66 11.87
N TRP A 23 -1.45 -6.89 11.37
CA TRP A 23 -2.61 -7.82 11.31
C TRP A 23 -3.78 -7.39 10.42
N ILE A 24 -3.80 -6.17 9.89
CA ILE A 24 -4.87 -5.63 9.03
C ILE A 24 -4.39 -5.47 7.60
N ALA A 25 -3.18 -4.93 7.43
CA ALA A 25 -2.60 -4.57 6.14
C ALA A 25 -1.99 -5.78 5.43
N ASN A 26 -2.84 -6.72 5.01
CA ASN A 26 -2.45 -7.87 4.19
C ASN A 26 -2.44 -7.53 2.68
N ALA A 27 -1.99 -8.48 1.87
CA ALA A 27 -1.89 -8.34 0.42
C ALA A 27 -3.22 -7.93 -0.24
N LYS A 28 -4.35 -8.46 0.24
CA LYS A 28 -5.69 -8.15 -0.31
C LYS A 28 -6.06 -6.69 -0.11
N LEU A 29 -5.84 -6.13 1.09
CA LEU A 29 -6.12 -4.73 1.37
C LEU A 29 -5.17 -3.80 0.59
N ALA A 30 -3.87 -4.10 0.61
CA ALA A 30 -2.87 -3.32 -0.10
C ALA A 30 -3.13 -3.31 -1.62
N ALA A 31 -3.50 -4.45 -2.21
CA ALA A 31 -3.86 -4.55 -3.62
C ALA A 31 -5.10 -3.70 -3.94
N ALA A 32 -6.17 -3.79 -3.14
CA ALA A 32 -7.39 -3.02 -3.37
C ALA A 32 -7.14 -1.50 -3.38
N VAL A 33 -6.26 -1.00 -2.49
CA VAL A 33 -5.88 0.42 -2.45
C VAL A 33 -5.04 0.81 -3.67
N SER A 34 -4.11 -0.05 -4.07
CA SER A 34 -3.26 0.18 -5.24
C SER A 34 -4.06 0.21 -6.54
N GLU A 35 -5.00 -0.72 -6.71
CA GLU A 35 -5.93 -0.76 -7.85
C GLU A 35 -6.85 0.47 -7.88
N ALA A 36 -7.30 0.95 -6.72
CA ALA A 36 -8.04 2.20 -6.60
C ALA A 36 -7.19 3.43 -6.96
N GLY A 37 -5.87 3.30 -7.07
CA GLY A 37 -4.96 4.36 -7.50
C GLY A 37 -4.23 5.09 -6.36
N GLY A 38 -4.28 4.58 -5.14
CA GLY A 38 -3.44 5.03 -4.01
C GLY A 38 -2.19 4.17 -3.83
N LEU A 39 -1.51 4.32 -2.71
CA LEU A 39 -0.39 3.46 -2.31
C LEU A 39 -0.86 2.45 -1.24
N GLY A 40 -0.96 1.18 -1.61
CA GLY A 40 -1.18 0.08 -0.66
C GLY A 40 0.12 -0.38 -0.01
N ILE A 41 0.09 -0.72 1.28
CA ILE A 41 1.28 -1.12 2.05
C ILE A 41 0.98 -2.43 2.78
N ILE A 42 1.76 -3.48 2.53
CA ILE A 42 1.70 -4.73 3.29
C ILE A 42 2.54 -4.57 4.56
N SER A 43 1.96 -4.87 5.72
CA SER A 43 2.69 -4.83 7.01
C SER A 43 3.19 -6.22 7.38
N ALA A 44 4.51 -6.40 7.36
CA ALA A 44 5.15 -7.66 7.75
C ALA A 44 5.27 -7.83 9.28
N MET A 45 5.40 -6.73 10.04
CA MET A 45 5.64 -6.70 11.49
C MET A 45 6.40 -7.92 12.05
N ASN A 46 5.69 -8.86 12.67
CA ASN A 46 6.18 -10.06 13.36
C ASN A 46 5.87 -11.36 12.61
N THR A 47 5.63 -11.26 11.30
CA THR A 47 5.53 -12.40 10.38
C THR A 47 6.91 -12.74 9.80
N ASP A 48 7.05 -13.96 9.27
CA ASP A 48 8.28 -14.38 8.64
C ASP A 48 8.38 -13.89 7.17
N SER A 49 9.56 -14.07 6.59
CA SER A 49 9.81 -13.66 5.21
C SER A 49 9.14 -14.56 4.17
N GLU A 50 8.63 -15.74 4.56
CA GLU A 50 7.92 -16.64 3.66
C GLU A 50 6.48 -16.14 3.48
N TRP A 51 5.80 -15.82 4.57
CA TRP A 51 4.48 -15.20 4.59
C TRP A 51 4.44 -13.90 3.79
N LEU A 52 5.46 -13.04 3.93
CA LEU A 52 5.52 -11.77 3.19
C LEU A 52 5.65 -11.95 1.67
N ARG A 53 6.23 -13.07 1.22
CA ARG A 53 6.46 -13.35 -0.21
C ARG A 53 5.30 -14.08 -0.88
N ALA A 54 4.45 -14.76 -0.12
CA ALA A 54 3.29 -15.50 -0.60
C ALA A 54 2.22 -14.57 -1.19
#